data_AF-S2JUP4-F1
#
_entry.id   AF-S2JUP4-F1
#
_cell.length_a   1.000
_cell.length_b   1.000
_cell.length_c   1.000
_cell.angle_alpha   90.00
_cell.angle_beta   90.00
_cell.angle_gamma   90.00
#
_symmetry.space_group_name_H-M   'P 1'
#
loop_
_entity.id
_entity.type
_entity.pdbx_description
1 polymer ?
#
loop_
_entity_poly.entity_id
_entity_poly.type
_entity_poly.pdbx_seq_one_letter_code
_entity_poly.pdbx_strand_id
1 'polypeptide(L)'
;MESSNKRPAQTTPQRPDVKKSKTIDKKDTCPPPAKKEPVSVNSTRGNKLVLPKRRAKPLEKKEVISEAIIQEVKEGKLPDKKECFDCPDCGESIFPPYPPKLHRLIKKLKQNQIQYEKEQRAAYELEVIECKRNNMFIKPFILQDVGLSKNDKRVICRTHQIELKFKPMAKEKGYPEHIDFDAIADRIDLFQDELLGIIERKVSSTYLDAAYCRFEKMGVKARSAKEMLAVFEDFKPGYYGVKGTDAIMQALFSLFLETSLITINNVKPLTPIEFIQQILVPEAGLRLIRQDRGGKVDLEEAKRIMKESEEYGSIVYYKVKKDKNMPDEKEIAKIQQQDEHGEEQPNEYISFPMPSNTEEEEDDENESEDILSSQLSMVSQVDEFDDQVSSQTPELQD
;
A
#
# COMPACT_ATOMS: atom_id res chain seq x y z
N MET A 1 -75.79 -18.37 29.11
CA MET A 1 -76.77 -18.06 28.06
C MET A 1 -75.97 -17.78 26.80
N GLU A 2 -75.54 -18.84 26.12
CA GLU A 2 -76.24 -19.45 24.96
C GLU A 2 -76.11 -18.56 23.71
N SER A 3 -75.75 -19.00 22.50
CA SER A 3 -75.43 -20.31 21.92
C SER A 3 -75.11 -20.09 20.43
N SER A 4 -74.13 -20.83 19.89
CA SER A 4 -74.22 -21.54 18.57
C SER A 4 -74.31 -20.72 17.25
N ASN A 5 -73.76 -21.09 16.08
CA ASN A 5 -73.05 -22.28 15.61
C ASN A 5 -72.57 -22.12 14.13
N LYS A 6 -71.66 -23.02 13.72
CA LYS A 6 -71.47 -23.67 12.39
C LYS A 6 -70.47 -23.14 11.32
N ARG A 7 -69.39 -23.92 11.17
CA ARG A 7 -68.62 -24.26 9.94
C ARG A 7 -69.43 -25.21 9.02
N PRO A 8 -69.03 -25.44 7.74
CA PRO A 8 -68.10 -26.54 7.31
C PRO A 8 -67.18 -26.09 6.12
N ALA A 9 -66.21 -26.81 5.52
CA ALA A 9 -65.54 -28.11 5.65
C ALA A 9 -64.20 -28.08 4.87
N GLN A 10 -63.35 -29.09 5.14
CA GLN A 10 -62.01 -29.39 4.61
C GLN A 10 -62.01 -29.91 3.17
N THR A 11 -60.86 -29.80 2.47
CA THR A 11 -60.31 -30.90 1.64
C THR A 11 -58.86 -30.61 1.20
N THR A 12 -57.94 -31.53 1.57
CA THR A 12 -56.61 -31.73 0.95
C THR A 12 -56.39 -33.24 0.84
N PRO A 13 -55.85 -33.73 -0.28
CA PRO A 13 -54.75 -34.73 -0.26
C PRO A 13 -53.75 -34.49 -1.42
N GLN A 14 -52.53 -35.00 -1.53
CA GLN A 14 -51.65 -35.93 -0.82
C GLN A 14 -50.25 -35.79 -1.46
N ARG A 15 -49.18 -35.96 -0.68
CA ARG A 15 -47.82 -36.33 -1.16
C ARG A 15 -47.63 -37.84 -0.93
N PRO A 16 -46.81 -38.56 -1.73
CA PRO A 16 -46.31 -39.86 -1.34
C PRO A 16 -44.85 -39.82 -0.84
N ASP A 17 -44.61 -40.69 0.14
CA ASP A 17 -43.40 -40.89 0.92
C ASP A 17 -42.27 -41.70 0.25
N VAL A 18 -41.09 -41.32 0.69
CA VAL A 18 -39.80 -42.01 0.88
C VAL A 18 -39.82 -43.55 1.03
N LYS A 19 -38.85 -44.23 0.39
CA LYS A 19 -38.19 -45.44 0.95
C LYS A 19 -36.66 -45.33 0.86
N LYS A 20 -36.02 -45.54 2.02
CA LYS A 20 -34.57 -45.67 2.29
C LYS A 20 -34.14 -47.13 2.30
N SER A 21 -32.90 -47.42 1.89
CA SER A 21 -32.00 -48.46 2.45
C SER A 21 -30.61 -48.32 1.79
N LYS A 22 -29.60 -47.69 2.42
CA LYS A 22 -28.58 -48.17 3.38
C LYS A 22 -27.57 -49.24 2.86
N THR A 23 -26.36 -48.76 2.55
CA THR A 23 -24.98 -49.19 2.94
C THR A 23 -24.55 -50.66 2.84
N ILE A 24 -23.38 -50.93 2.22
CA ILE A 24 -22.11 -51.33 2.89
C ILE A 24 -20.96 -51.47 1.86
N ASP A 25 -19.75 -51.12 2.31
CA ASP A 25 -18.43 -51.09 1.71
C ASP A 25 -17.92 -52.35 0.98
N LYS A 26 -17.02 -52.15 -0.01
CA LYS A 26 -15.63 -52.66 -0.01
C LYS A 26 -14.84 -52.29 -1.29
N LYS A 27 -13.77 -51.53 -1.05
CA LYS A 27 -12.35 -51.76 -1.42
C LYS A 27 -11.94 -52.31 -2.82
N ASP A 28 -10.88 -51.65 -3.30
CA ASP A 28 -9.79 -52.11 -4.15
C ASP A 28 -10.07 -52.32 -5.65
N THR A 29 -9.43 -51.50 -6.49
CA THR A 29 -8.20 -51.81 -7.26
C THR A 29 -8.21 -51.11 -8.63
N CYS A 30 -7.13 -50.38 -8.94
CA CYS A 30 -6.81 -49.90 -10.29
C CYS A 30 -6.57 -51.08 -11.26
N PRO A 31 -6.86 -50.91 -12.56
CA PRO A 31 -6.15 -51.63 -13.62
C PRO A 31 -5.34 -50.68 -14.52
N PRO A 32 -4.12 -51.05 -14.95
CA PRO A 32 -3.36 -50.35 -15.97
C PRO A 32 -3.55 -51.05 -17.36
N PRO A 33 -2.73 -50.78 -18.39
CA PRO A 33 -3.12 -50.08 -19.61
C PRO A 33 -3.31 -51.01 -20.83
N ALA A 34 -4.24 -50.68 -21.74
CA ALA A 34 -4.39 -51.39 -23.01
C ALA A 34 -3.98 -50.51 -24.21
N LYS A 35 -3.06 -51.07 -25.01
CA LYS A 35 -2.52 -50.55 -26.27
C LYS A 35 -3.39 -50.97 -27.45
N LYS A 36 -3.51 -50.05 -28.42
CA LYS A 36 -3.61 -50.20 -29.90
C LYS A 36 -4.78 -51.04 -30.47
N GLU A 37 -5.57 -50.44 -31.36
CA GLU A 37 -5.45 -50.61 -32.82
C GLU A 37 -6.35 -49.63 -33.60
N PRO A 38 -5.94 -49.18 -34.80
CA PRO A 38 -6.69 -48.23 -35.61
C PRO A 38 -7.75 -48.89 -36.50
N VAL A 39 -8.91 -48.26 -36.55
CA VAL A 39 -10.05 -48.59 -37.43
C VAL A 39 -9.66 -48.36 -38.90
N SER A 40 -9.73 -49.42 -39.72
CA SER A 40 -9.67 -49.34 -41.18
C SER A 40 -11.07 -49.11 -41.75
N VAL A 41 -11.23 -48.12 -42.63
CA VAL A 41 -12.39 -48.01 -43.53
C VAL A 41 -11.87 -47.86 -44.96
N ASN A 42 -12.20 -48.84 -45.78
CA ASN A 42 -11.97 -48.84 -47.22
C ASN A 42 -13.02 -47.95 -47.91
N SER A 43 -12.58 -47.09 -48.83
CA SER A 43 -13.48 -46.46 -49.80
C SER A 43 -12.96 -46.65 -51.22
N THR A 44 -13.84 -47.22 -52.03
CA THR A 44 -13.76 -47.44 -53.47
C THR A 44 -14.05 -46.12 -54.20
N ARG A 45 -13.10 -45.67 -55.03
CA ARG A 45 -13.31 -45.07 -56.37
C ARG A 45 -12.02 -44.43 -56.84
N GLY A 46 -11.58 -44.87 -58.03
CA GLY A 46 -10.39 -44.34 -58.67
C GLY A 46 -10.51 -42.86 -58.96
N ASN A 47 -9.51 -42.11 -58.49
CA ASN A 47 -9.07 -40.84 -59.05
C ASN A 47 -7.59 -40.70 -58.69
N LYS A 48 -6.72 -40.47 -59.69
CA LYS A 48 -5.30 -40.17 -59.49
C LYS A 48 -5.18 -38.88 -58.68
N LEU A 49 -4.88 -39.00 -57.39
CA LEU A 49 -4.50 -37.86 -56.54
C LEU A 49 -3.05 -37.48 -56.84
N VAL A 50 -2.89 -36.37 -57.56
CA VAL A 50 -1.62 -35.65 -57.66
C VAL A 50 -1.34 -35.00 -56.32
N LEU A 51 -0.23 -35.37 -55.68
CA LEU A 51 0.25 -34.72 -54.46
C LEU A 51 0.52 -33.23 -54.72
N PRO A 52 -0.15 -32.29 -54.02
CA PRO A 52 0.26 -30.90 -54.05
C PRO A 52 1.65 -30.77 -53.40
N LYS A 53 2.58 -30.09 -54.10
CA LYS A 53 3.88 -29.70 -53.54
C LYS A 53 3.65 -29.05 -52.17
N ARG A 54 4.25 -29.64 -51.13
CA ARG A 54 4.30 -29.09 -49.76
C ARG A 54 4.78 -27.63 -49.84
N ARG A 55 3.87 -26.68 -49.61
CA ARG A 55 4.25 -25.32 -49.20
C ARG A 55 4.85 -25.45 -47.81
N ALA A 56 6.13 -25.08 -47.68
CA ALA A 56 6.78 -24.94 -46.39
C ALA A 56 6.00 -23.93 -45.53
N LYS A 57 5.81 -24.26 -44.25
CA LYS A 57 5.27 -23.35 -43.26
C LYS A 57 6.20 -22.12 -43.15
N PRO A 58 5.69 -20.90 -42.90
CA PRO A 58 6.53 -19.77 -42.54
C PRO A 58 7.23 -20.12 -41.22
N LEU A 59 8.56 -20.21 -41.27
CA LEU A 59 9.37 -20.25 -40.06
C LEU A 59 9.13 -18.96 -39.27
N GLU A 60 8.98 -19.12 -37.97
CA GLU A 60 9.08 -18.08 -36.97
C GLU A 60 10.21 -17.10 -37.33
N LYS A 61 9.91 -15.80 -37.23
CA LYS A 61 10.89 -14.73 -37.30
C LYS A 61 11.85 -14.91 -36.12
N LYS A 62 12.89 -15.73 -36.29
CA LYS A 62 14.15 -15.54 -35.58
C LYS A 62 14.61 -14.14 -35.96
N GLU A 63 14.70 -13.29 -34.95
CA GLU A 63 15.30 -11.97 -35.06
C GLU A 63 16.65 -12.14 -35.74
N VAL A 64 16.75 -11.58 -36.94
CA VAL A 64 18.01 -11.42 -37.63
C VAL A 64 18.80 -10.47 -36.75
N ILE A 65 19.72 -11.03 -35.97
CA ILE A 65 20.84 -10.29 -35.37
C ILE A 65 21.44 -9.53 -36.55
N SER A 66 21.25 -8.21 -36.56
CA SER A 66 21.68 -7.35 -37.64
C SER A 66 23.18 -7.55 -37.83
N GLU A 67 23.65 -7.57 -39.08
CA GLU A 67 25.09 -7.68 -39.39
C GLU A 67 25.91 -6.61 -38.63
N ALA A 68 25.28 -5.50 -38.24
CA ALA A 68 25.81 -4.48 -37.33
C ALA A 68 26.22 -5.03 -35.94
N ILE A 69 25.43 -5.89 -35.30
CA ILE A 69 25.75 -6.48 -33.99
C ILE A 69 26.93 -7.45 -34.11
N ILE A 70 27.04 -8.18 -35.23
CA ILE A 70 28.17 -9.09 -35.49
C ILE A 70 29.44 -8.30 -35.83
N GLN A 71 29.32 -7.11 -36.43
CA GLN A 71 30.43 -6.19 -36.67
C GLN A 71 30.91 -5.51 -35.39
N GLU A 72 30.02 -5.10 -34.49
CA GLU A 72 30.36 -4.50 -33.19
C GLU A 72 31.14 -5.46 -32.27
N VAL A 73 30.79 -6.77 -32.29
CA VAL A 73 31.53 -7.81 -31.54
C VAL A 73 32.93 -8.05 -32.12
N LYS A 74 33.10 -7.90 -33.44
CA LYS A 74 34.41 -8.07 -34.10
C LYS A 74 35.35 -6.87 -33.93
N GLU A 75 34.81 -5.68 -33.65
CA GLU A 75 35.60 -4.46 -33.44
C GLU A 75 36.13 -4.29 -32.00
N GLY A 76 35.84 -5.20 -31.07
CA GLY A 76 36.35 -5.12 -29.70
C GLY A 76 35.83 -3.90 -28.91
N LYS A 77 34.82 -3.19 -29.44
CA LYS A 77 34.08 -2.17 -28.72
C LYS A 77 32.99 -2.89 -27.93
N LEU A 78 33.35 -3.35 -26.73
CA LEU A 78 32.35 -3.51 -25.68
C LEU A 78 31.49 -2.23 -25.70
N PRO A 79 30.15 -2.32 -25.81
CA PRO A 79 29.32 -1.13 -25.66
C PRO A 79 29.76 -0.49 -24.35
N ASP A 80 30.13 0.80 -24.40
CA ASP A 80 30.57 1.58 -23.25
C ASP A 80 29.79 1.10 -22.04
N LYS A 81 30.49 0.65 -20.99
CA LYS A 81 29.85 0.23 -19.74
C LYS A 81 28.97 1.40 -19.30
N LYS A 82 27.70 1.39 -19.70
CA LYS A 82 26.73 2.41 -19.34
C LYS A 82 26.75 2.37 -17.83
N GLU A 83 27.24 3.45 -17.21
CA GLU A 83 27.38 3.54 -15.76
C GLU A 83 26.05 3.10 -15.14
N CYS A 84 25.98 1.88 -14.65
CA CYS A 84 24.84 1.39 -13.91
C CYS A 84 24.97 1.96 -12.50
N PHE A 85 23.83 2.33 -11.92
CA PHE A 85 23.78 2.75 -10.53
C PHE A 85 23.09 1.65 -9.75
N ASP A 86 23.80 1.05 -8.81
CA ASP A 86 23.23 0.03 -7.95
C ASP A 86 22.54 0.71 -6.77
N CYS A 87 21.27 0.39 -6.56
CA CYS A 87 20.51 0.94 -5.44
C CYS A 87 21.13 0.44 -4.12
N PRO A 88 21.54 1.33 -3.21
CA PRO A 88 22.20 0.94 -1.97
C PRO A 88 21.28 0.27 -0.93
N ASP A 89 19.97 0.22 -1.21
CA ASP A 89 18.95 -0.30 -0.31
C ASP A 89 18.43 -1.67 -0.77
N CYS A 90 17.98 -1.78 -2.03
CA CYS A 90 17.45 -3.04 -2.58
C CYS A 90 18.44 -3.83 -3.45
N GLY A 91 19.60 -3.26 -3.79
CA GLY A 91 20.60 -3.90 -4.65
C GLY A 91 20.26 -3.97 -6.14
N GLU A 92 19.16 -3.37 -6.58
CA GLU A 92 18.78 -3.36 -8.01
C GLU A 92 19.70 -2.44 -8.83
N SER A 93 20.20 -2.94 -9.96
CA SER A 93 21.01 -2.17 -10.91
C SER A 93 20.14 -1.33 -11.84
N ILE A 94 20.33 -0.02 -11.81
CA ILE A 94 19.55 0.95 -12.57
C ILE A 94 20.35 1.46 -13.77
N PHE A 95 19.79 1.31 -14.97
CA PHE A 95 20.43 1.68 -16.23
C PHE A 95 19.92 3.02 -16.79
N PRO A 96 20.80 3.85 -17.38
CA PRO A 96 20.41 5.06 -18.10
C PRO A 96 19.58 4.75 -19.37
N PRO A 97 18.69 5.66 -19.84
CA PRO A 97 18.48 7.02 -19.34
C PRO A 97 17.59 7.08 -18.09
N TYR A 98 18.01 7.87 -17.10
CA TYR A 98 17.25 8.06 -15.86
C TYR A 98 16.19 9.16 -16.00
N PRO A 99 15.00 8.98 -15.40
CA PRO A 99 14.03 10.05 -15.22
C PRO A 99 14.64 11.26 -14.48
N PRO A 100 14.22 12.51 -14.76
CA PRO A 100 14.89 13.72 -14.25
C PRO A 100 15.02 13.77 -12.72
N LYS A 101 13.98 13.32 -12.00
CA LYS A 101 13.98 13.26 -10.53
C LYS A 101 15.02 12.26 -10.01
N LEU A 102 15.03 11.05 -10.57
CA LEU A 102 15.97 10.00 -10.21
C LEU A 102 17.41 10.43 -10.57
N HIS A 103 17.62 11.05 -11.73
CA HIS A 103 18.92 11.55 -12.13
C HIS A 103 19.49 12.60 -11.15
N ARG A 104 18.66 13.56 -10.72
CA ARG A 104 19.07 14.58 -9.73
C ARG A 104 19.46 13.94 -8.40
N LEU A 105 18.70 12.96 -7.93
CA LEU A 105 19.02 12.22 -6.70
C LEU A 105 20.32 11.45 -6.84
N ILE A 106 20.48 10.62 -7.88
CA ILE A 106 21.71 9.85 -8.12
C ILE A 106 22.93 10.79 -8.17
N LYS A 107 22.81 11.94 -8.85
CA LYS A 107 23.87 12.95 -8.89
C LYS A 107 24.22 13.50 -7.51
N LYS A 108 23.21 13.85 -6.70
CA LYS A 108 23.40 14.35 -5.33
C LYS A 108 24.12 13.33 -4.45
N LEU A 109 23.77 12.05 -4.55
CA LEU A 109 24.44 11.00 -3.77
C LEU A 109 25.88 10.80 -4.18
N LYS A 110 26.16 10.75 -5.50
CA LYS A 110 27.53 10.62 -6.00
C LYS A 110 28.38 11.79 -5.48
N GLN A 111 27.81 13.00 -5.42
CA GLN A 111 28.47 14.17 -4.84
C GLN A 111 28.69 14.04 -3.32
N ASN A 112 27.66 13.64 -2.57
CA ASN A 112 27.76 13.42 -1.12
C ASN A 112 28.80 12.34 -0.77
N GLN A 113 28.85 11.27 -1.56
CA GLN A 113 29.83 10.21 -1.38
C GLN A 113 31.26 10.70 -1.65
N ILE A 114 31.48 11.45 -2.73
CA ILE A 114 32.78 12.07 -3.02
C ILE A 114 33.20 13.02 -1.90
N GLN A 115 32.25 13.79 -1.35
CA GLN A 115 32.52 14.71 -0.25
C GLN A 115 32.89 13.97 1.04
N TYR A 116 32.14 12.92 1.39
CA TYR A 116 32.43 12.06 2.54
C TYR A 116 33.81 11.41 2.43
N GLU A 117 34.17 10.88 1.26
CA GLU A 117 35.50 10.31 1.02
C GLU A 117 36.63 11.32 1.22
N LYS A 118 36.42 12.59 0.79
CA LYS A 118 37.39 13.66 1.01
C LYS A 118 37.54 14.00 2.50
N GLU A 119 36.44 14.07 3.22
CA GLU A 119 36.43 14.33 4.67
C GLU A 119 37.13 13.21 5.44
N GLN A 120 36.87 11.94 5.10
CA GLN A 120 37.56 10.80 5.71
C GLN A 120 39.06 10.82 5.45
N ARG A 121 39.48 11.17 4.22
CA ARG A 121 40.90 11.30 3.89
C ARG A 121 41.56 12.44 4.66
N ALA A 122 40.90 13.59 4.76
CA ALA A 122 41.41 14.73 5.53
C ALA A 122 41.54 14.39 7.02
N ALA A 123 40.56 13.71 7.61
CA ALA A 123 40.61 13.25 8.99
C ALA A 123 41.76 12.24 9.23
N TYR A 124 41.92 11.28 8.32
CA TYR A 124 43.03 10.33 8.38
C TYR A 124 44.40 11.00 8.23
N GLU A 125 44.53 12.00 7.35
CA GLU A 125 45.77 12.78 7.22
C GLU A 125 46.17 13.47 8.53
N LEU A 126 45.19 14.01 9.27
CA LEU A 126 45.43 14.58 10.60
C LEU A 126 45.86 13.52 11.62
N GLU A 127 45.19 12.37 11.64
CA GLU A 127 45.55 11.23 12.51
C GLU A 127 46.98 10.73 12.22
N VAL A 128 47.37 10.63 10.95
CA VAL A 128 48.72 10.25 10.54
C VAL A 128 49.78 11.25 11.04
N ILE A 129 49.50 12.56 10.96
CA ILE A 129 50.40 13.60 11.46
C ILE A 129 50.57 13.46 12.98
N GLU A 130 49.47 13.20 13.70
CA GLU A 130 49.49 13.01 15.15
C GLU A 130 50.24 11.72 15.56
N CYS A 131 49.96 10.60 14.91
CA CYS A 131 50.68 9.34 15.17
C CYS A 131 52.19 9.49 14.93
N LYS A 132 52.60 10.21 13.88
CA LYS A 132 54.01 10.49 13.60
C LYS A 132 54.68 11.32 14.70
N ARG A 133 53.97 12.32 15.25
CA ARG A 133 54.49 13.14 16.37
C ARG A 133 54.68 12.31 17.64
N ASN A 134 53.79 11.35 17.89
CA ASN A 134 53.80 10.52 19.09
C ASN A 134 54.59 9.20 18.92
N ASN A 135 55.30 9.00 17.79
CA ASN A 135 55.97 7.74 17.45
C ASN A 135 55.06 6.50 17.54
N MET A 136 53.78 6.67 17.23
CA MET A 136 52.79 5.59 17.24
C MET A 136 52.70 4.90 15.87
N PHE A 137 52.22 3.65 15.89
CA PHE A 137 51.97 2.88 14.67
C PHE A 137 50.84 3.52 13.86
N ILE A 138 51.10 3.78 12.57
CA ILE A 138 50.12 4.33 11.64
C ILE A 138 49.30 3.17 11.07
N LYS A 139 47.99 3.18 11.34
CA LYS A 139 47.06 2.23 10.71
C LYS A 139 46.86 2.59 9.24
N PRO A 140 46.70 1.63 8.31
CA PRO A 140 46.38 1.92 6.92
C PRO A 140 44.98 2.54 6.78
N PHE A 141 44.81 3.47 5.84
CA PHE A 141 43.51 4.06 5.54
C PHE A 141 42.55 2.97 5.02
N ILE A 142 41.43 2.83 5.71
CA ILE A 142 40.30 1.99 5.30
C ILE A 142 39.11 2.93 5.19
N LEU A 143 38.58 3.07 3.97
CA LEU A 143 37.37 3.86 3.75
C LEU A 143 36.22 3.16 4.48
N GLN A 144 35.50 3.90 5.34
CA GLN A 144 34.34 3.34 6.02
C GLN A 144 33.18 3.22 5.03
N ASP A 145 32.30 2.25 5.28
CA ASP A 145 31.16 1.98 4.41
C ASP A 145 30.31 3.22 4.12
N VAL A 146 29.81 3.25 2.88
CA VAL A 146 29.00 4.30 2.22
C VAL A 146 28.38 5.30 3.20
N GLY A 147 28.93 6.52 3.26
CA GLY A 147 28.47 7.64 4.11
C GLY A 147 27.08 8.20 3.75
N LEU A 148 26.20 7.38 3.18
CA LEU A 148 24.82 7.71 2.91
C LEU A 148 23.97 7.41 4.13
N SER A 149 23.19 8.40 4.56
CA SER A 149 22.18 8.22 5.60
C SER A 149 21.19 7.12 5.22
N LYS A 150 20.69 6.36 6.20
CA LYS A 150 19.60 5.39 6.01
C LYS A 150 18.39 6.02 5.31
N ASN A 151 18.13 7.30 5.58
CA ASN A 151 17.04 8.05 4.93
C ASN A 151 17.32 8.28 3.44
N ASP A 152 18.54 8.64 3.07
CA ASP A 152 18.90 8.84 1.67
C ASP A 152 18.75 7.53 0.89
N LYS A 153 19.27 6.42 1.43
CA LYS A 153 19.11 5.07 0.85
C LYS A 153 17.65 4.76 0.54
N ARG A 154 16.76 4.93 1.52
CA ARG A 154 15.31 4.71 1.38
C ARG A 154 14.66 5.64 0.34
N VAL A 155 15.02 6.92 0.31
CA VAL A 155 14.45 7.91 -0.62
C VAL A 155 14.76 7.54 -2.08
N ILE A 156 15.98 7.09 -2.37
CA ILE A 156 16.39 6.69 -3.73
C ILE A 156 15.73 5.37 -4.10
N CYS A 157 15.71 4.43 -3.15
CA CYS A 157 15.08 3.15 -3.32
C CYS A 157 13.63 3.32 -3.77
N ARG A 158 12.91 4.13 -3.00
CA ARG A 158 11.55 4.50 -3.32
C ARG A 158 11.43 5.24 -4.65
N THR A 159 12.28 6.23 -4.90
CA THR A 159 12.15 7.06 -6.10
C THR A 159 12.37 6.25 -7.37
N HIS A 160 13.34 5.33 -7.40
CA HIS A 160 13.54 4.51 -8.60
C HIS A 160 12.41 3.51 -8.79
N GLN A 161 11.90 2.90 -7.71
CA GLN A 161 10.73 2.03 -7.80
C GLN A 161 9.53 2.79 -8.37
N ILE A 162 9.26 4.01 -7.87
CA ILE A 162 8.17 4.86 -8.37
C ILE A 162 8.36 5.15 -9.87
N GLU A 163 9.53 5.66 -10.25
CA GLU A 163 9.75 6.17 -11.60
C GLU A 163 9.91 5.05 -12.65
N LEU A 164 10.48 3.90 -12.28
CA LEU A 164 10.83 2.82 -13.22
C LEU A 164 9.86 1.65 -13.22
N LYS A 165 9.23 1.33 -12.08
CA LYS A 165 8.29 0.21 -11.96
C LYS A 165 6.84 0.70 -11.94
N PHE A 166 6.51 1.58 -10.98
CA PHE A 166 5.12 1.89 -10.67
C PHE A 166 4.47 2.88 -11.63
N LYS A 167 5.17 3.95 -12.06
CA LYS A 167 4.61 4.92 -13.02
C LYS A 167 4.33 4.31 -14.40
N PRO A 168 5.25 3.53 -15.01
CA PRO A 168 4.94 2.86 -16.28
C PRO A 168 3.75 1.91 -16.15
N MET A 169 3.70 1.11 -15.08
CA MET A 169 2.58 0.22 -14.80
C MET A 169 1.25 0.99 -14.64
N ALA A 170 1.27 2.12 -13.92
CA ALA A 170 0.09 2.97 -13.75
C ALA A 170 -0.41 3.55 -15.07
N LYS A 171 0.49 3.99 -15.96
CA LYS A 171 0.12 4.46 -17.30
C LYS A 171 -0.51 3.33 -18.13
N GLU A 172 0.06 2.13 -18.10
CA GLU A 172 -0.48 0.97 -18.81
C GLU A 172 -1.88 0.60 -18.31
N LYS A 173 -2.09 0.62 -17.00
CA LYS A 173 -3.40 0.37 -16.39
C LYS A 173 -4.35 1.56 -16.45
N GLY A 174 -3.89 2.74 -16.87
CA GLY A 174 -4.67 3.97 -16.95
C GLY A 174 -5.07 4.56 -15.59
N TYR A 175 -4.22 4.44 -14.58
CA TYR A 175 -4.40 5.14 -13.30
C TYR A 175 -4.03 6.62 -13.45
N PRO A 176 -4.65 7.53 -12.67
CA PRO A 176 -4.29 8.95 -12.70
C PRO A 176 -2.81 9.18 -12.36
N GLU A 177 -2.08 9.90 -13.21
CA GLU A 177 -0.68 10.26 -12.96
C GLU A 177 -0.53 11.26 -11.80
N HIS A 178 -1.53 12.13 -11.64
CA HIS A 178 -1.60 13.15 -10.60
C HIS A 178 -3.01 13.17 -10.02
N ILE A 179 -3.09 12.97 -8.70
CA ILE A 179 -4.34 13.09 -7.93
C ILE A 179 -4.29 14.42 -7.20
N ASP A 180 -5.31 15.25 -7.41
CA ASP A 180 -5.55 16.43 -6.59
C ASP A 180 -6.28 15.99 -5.32
N PHE A 181 -5.56 16.00 -4.20
CA PHE A 181 -6.09 15.58 -2.90
C PHE A 181 -6.94 16.66 -2.25
N ASP A 182 -6.72 17.93 -2.61
CA ASP A 182 -7.47 19.05 -2.01
C ASP A 182 -8.88 19.11 -2.60
N ALA A 183 -9.04 18.71 -3.86
CA ALA A 183 -10.33 18.58 -4.54
C ALA A 183 -11.14 17.31 -4.15
N ILE A 184 -10.63 16.46 -3.25
CA ILE A 184 -11.35 15.21 -2.88
C ILE A 184 -12.67 15.51 -2.18
N ALA A 185 -12.73 16.55 -1.35
CA ALA A 185 -13.96 16.95 -0.67
C ALA A 185 -15.07 17.29 -1.69
N ASP A 186 -14.78 18.21 -2.61
CA ASP A 186 -15.71 18.62 -3.68
C ASP A 186 -16.18 17.44 -4.55
N ARG A 187 -15.29 16.45 -4.75
CA ARG A 187 -15.63 15.25 -5.51
C ARG A 187 -16.55 14.31 -4.75
N ILE A 188 -16.37 14.18 -3.43
CA ILE A 188 -17.24 13.36 -2.58
C ILE A 188 -18.64 13.95 -2.52
N ASP A 189 -18.78 15.28 -2.53
CA ASP A 189 -20.08 15.96 -2.54
C ASP A 189 -20.95 15.53 -3.73
N LEU A 190 -20.35 15.23 -4.89
CA LEU A 190 -21.07 14.78 -6.09
C LEU A 190 -21.81 13.44 -5.91
N PHE A 191 -21.40 12.62 -4.93
CA PHE A 191 -22.02 11.33 -4.64
C PHE A 191 -22.35 11.18 -3.15
N GLN A 192 -22.45 12.28 -2.41
CA GLN A 192 -22.79 12.30 -0.99
C GLN A 192 -24.13 11.61 -0.73
N ASP A 193 -25.13 11.81 -1.60
CA ASP A 193 -26.44 11.16 -1.49
C ASP A 193 -26.35 9.62 -1.54
N GLU A 194 -25.43 9.07 -2.33
CA GLU A 194 -25.21 7.62 -2.36
C GLU A 194 -24.62 7.12 -1.04
N LEU A 195 -23.68 7.87 -0.45
CA LEU A 195 -23.09 7.55 0.86
C LEU A 195 -24.12 7.67 1.99
N LEU A 196 -24.99 8.69 1.95
CA LEU A 196 -26.14 8.81 2.84
C LEU A 196 -27.08 7.61 2.71
N GLY A 197 -27.34 7.18 1.48
CA GLY A 197 -28.11 5.97 1.21
C GLY A 197 -27.52 4.71 1.87
N ILE A 198 -26.19 4.62 2.00
CA ILE A 198 -25.52 3.52 2.72
C ILE A 198 -25.75 3.65 4.24
N ILE A 199 -25.58 4.86 4.80
CA ILE A 199 -25.82 5.13 6.23
C ILE A 199 -27.27 4.78 6.61
N GLU A 200 -28.23 5.16 5.77
CA GLU A 200 -29.66 4.89 5.96
C GLU A 200 -30.07 3.45 5.61
N ARG A 201 -29.13 2.60 5.18
CA ARG A 201 -29.35 1.20 4.73
C ARG A 201 -30.31 1.08 3.54
N LYS A 202 -30.44 2.13 2.74
CA LYS A 202 -31.22 2.14 1.48
C LYS A 202 -30.42 1.61 0.30
N VAL A 203 -29.09 1.75 0.35
CA VAL A 203 -28.16 1.29 -0.67
C VAL A 203 -27.35 0.11 -0.12
N SER A 204 -27.27 -0.98 -0.88
CA SER A 204 -26.45 -2.14 -0.52
C SER A 204 -24.98 -1.80 -0.61
N SER A 205 -24.19 -2.20 0.40
CA SER A 205 -22.76 -1.97 0.46
C SER A 205 -22.05 -3.26 0.86
N THR A 206 -21.08 -3.68 0.04
CA THR A 206 -20.31 -4.91 0.33
C THR A 206 -19.46 -4.76 1.59
N TYR A 207 -18.98 -3.54 1.88
CA TYR A 207 -18.19 -3.23 3.07
C TYR A 207 -19.07 -3.17 4.33
N LEU A 208 -20.27 -2.59 4.22
CA LEU A 208 -21.26 -2.58 5.30
C LEU A 208 -21.63 -4.01 5.70
N ASP A 209 -22.04 -4.83 4.72
CA ASP A 209 -22.45 -6.22 4.96
C ASP A 209 -21.30 -7.05 5.55
N ALA A 210 -20.07 -6.88 5.05
CA ALA A 210 -18.90 -7.54 5.59
C ALA A 210 -18.60 -7.13 7.04
N ALA A 211 -18.66 -5.84 7.35
CA ALA A 211 -18.41 -5.33 8.69
C ALA A 211 -19.45 -5.84 9.69
N TYR A 212 -20.74 -5.78 9.35
CA TYR A 212 -21.81 -6.26 10.22
C TYR A 212 -21.74 -7.79 10.42
N CYS A 213 -21.53 -8.55 9.35
CA CYS A 213 -21.35 -10.01 9.42
C CYS A 213 -20.18 -10.39 10.33
N ARG A 214 -19.11 -9.59 10.34
CA ARG A 214 -17.95 -9.79 11.22
C ARG A 214 -18.31 -9.54 12.68
N PHE A 215 -19.00 -8.44 12.98
CA PHE A 215 -19.47 -8.13 14.34
C PHE A 215 -20.51 -9.13 14.86
N GLU A 216 -21.37 -9.67 14.00
CA GLU A 216 -22.32 -10.72 14.37
C GLU A 216 -21.61 -12.02 14.77
N LYS A 217 -20.55 -12.40 14.05
CA LYS A 217 -19.79 -13.63 14.31
C LYS A 217 -18.90 -13.54 15.54
N MET A 218 -18.29 -12.38 15.79
CA MET A 218 -17.23 -12.23 16.79
C MET A 218 -17.55 -11.30 17.96
N GLY A 219 -18.63 -10.52 17.87
CA GLY A 219 -18.99 -9.51 18.86
C GLY A 219 -17.85 -8.53 19.10
N VAL A 220 -17.52 -8.29 20.36
CA VAL A 220 -16.44 -7.35 20.78
C VAL A 220 -15.06 -7.77 20.26
N LYS A 221 -14.82 -9.07 20.01
CA LYS A 221 -13.53 -9.55 19.48
C LYS A 221 -13.24 -9.06 18.06
N ALA A 222 -14.26 -8.59 17.34
CA ALA A 222 -14.09 -7.95 16.03
C ALA A 222 -13.23 -6.67 16.10
N ARG A 223 -13.05 -6.08 17.30
CA ARG A 223 -12.18 -4.92 17.55
C ARG A 223 -10.76 -5.29 17.99
N SER A 224 -10.44 -6.59 18.12
CA SER A 224 -9.10 -6.98 18.54
C SER A 224 -8.06 -6.56 17.49
N ALA A 225 -6.86 -6.19 17.93
CA ALA A 225 -5.78 -5.75 17.04
C ALA A 225 -5.49 -6.78 15.94
N LYS A 226 -5.46 -8.07 16.31
CA LYS A 226 -5.31 -9.19 15.38
C LYS A 226 -6.37 -9.19 14.28
N GLU A 227 -7.63 -8.96 14.64
CA GLU A 227 -8.72 -9.00 13.68
C GLU A 227 -8.72 -7.75 12.80
N MET A 228 -8.46 -6.57 13.39
CA MET A 228 -8.31 -5.32 12.66
C MET A 228 -7.16 -5.37 11.64
N LEU A 229 -6.04 -6.01 12.01
CA LEU A 229 -4.93 -6.30 11.09
C LEU A 229 -5.37 -7.17 9.92
N ALA A 230 -6.16 -8.22 10.18
CA ALA A 230 -6.63 -9.14 9.14
C ALA A 230 -7.54 -8.49 8.08
N VAL A 231 -8.24 -7.42 8.45
CA VAL A 231 -9.13 -6.67 7.53
C VAL A 231 -8.57 -5.32 7.09
N PHE A 232 -7.39 -4.93 7.58
CA PHE A 232 -6.82 -3.61 7.32
C PHE A 232 -6.61 -3.32 5.82
N GLU A 233 -6.22 -4.34 5.06
CA GLU A 233 -6.01 -4.22 3.62
C GLU A 233 -7.32 -3.94 2.87
N ASP A 234 -8.45 -4.43 3.38
CA ASP A 234 -9.76 -4.30 2.71
C ASP A 234 -10.27 -2.86 2.68
N PHE A 235 -9.82 -2.00 3.60
CA PHE A 235 -10.32 -0.63 3.74
C PHE A 235 -9.45 0.41 3.02
N LYS A 236 -8.37 0.00 2.36
CA LYS A 236 -7.47 0.92 1.66
C LYS A 236 -8.07 1.36 0.31
N PRO A 237 -8.05 2.66 -0.03
CA PRO A 237 -8.65 3.20 -1.25
C PRO A 237 -7.78 3.00 -2.51
N GLY A 238 -7.07 1.86 -2.63
CA GLY A 238 -6.27 1.51 -3.80
C GLY A 238 -5.18 2.53 -4.14
N TYR A 239 -5.13 3.00 -5.40
CA TYR A 239 -4.12 3.95 -5.88
C TYR A 239 -4.13 5.31 -5.18
N TYR A 240 -5.17 5.64 -4.41
CA TYR A 240 -5.18 6.84 -3.57
C TYR A 240 -4.17 6.76 -2.42
N GLY A 241 -3.81 5.54 -2.00
CA GLY A 241 -2.80 5.30 -0.97
C GLY A 241 -3.16 5.91 0.39
N VAL A 242 -2.16 5.96 1.27
CA VAL A 242 -2.32 6.48 2.64
C VAL A 242 -2.75 7.95 2.62
N LYS A 243 -2.09 8.78 1.80
CA LYS A 243 -2.43 10.20 1.68
C LYS A 243 -3.88 10.41 1.25
N GLY A 244 -4.40 9.57 0.35
CA GLY A 244 -5.78 9.64 -0.07
C GLY A 244 -6.76 9.13 0.98
N THR A 245 -6.41 8.07 1.73
CA THR A 245 -7.19 7.65 2.91
C THR A 245 -7.41 8.83 3.86
N ASP A 246 -6.36 9.58 4.16
CA ASP A 246 -6.43 10.71 5.07
C ASP A 246 -7.30 11.84 4.54
N ALA A 247 -7.17 12.19 3.25
CA ALA A 247 -7.98 13.22 2.63
C ALA A 247 -9.46 12.83 2.56
N ILE A 248 -9.75 11.56 2.23
CA ILE A 248 -11.11 11.01 2.23
C ILE A 248 -11.69 11.01 3.65
N MET A 249 -10.92 10.54 4.64
CA MET A 249 -11.33 10.56 6.06
C MET A 249 -11.68 11.96 6.53
N GLN A 250 -10.83 12.95 6.24
CA GLN A 250 -11.06 14.35 6.62
C GLN A 250 -12.35 14.90 5.99
N ALA A 251 -12.55 14.66 4.69
CA ALA A 251 -13.78 15.08 4.01
C ALA A 251 -15.03 14.41 4.62
N LEU A 252 -14.98 13.11 4.89
CA LEU A 252 -16.10 12.36 5.47
C LEU A 252 -16.40 12.78 6.91
N PHE A 253 -15.39 13.12 7.71
CA PHE A 253 -15.56 13.64 9.07
C PHE A 253 -16.32 14.97 9.05
N SER A 254 -15.89 15.91 8.21
CA SER A 254 -16.58 17.20 8.09
C SER A 254 -17.99 17.06 7.52
N LEU A 255 -18.22 16.11 6.60
CA LEU A 255 -19.55 15.90 6.02
C LEU A 255 -20.53 15.17 6.93
N PHE A 256 -20.09 14.22 7.77
CA PHE A 256 -20.98 13.30 8.48
C PHE A 256 -20.87 13.31 10.01
N LEU A 257 -19.71 13.62 10.58
CA LEU A 257 -19.56 13.74 12.03
C LEU A 257 -19.93 15.14 12.52
N GLU A 258 -19.39 16.18 11.88
CA GLU A 258 -19.67 17.57 12.28
C GLU A 258 -21.15 17.93 12.08
N THR A 259 -21.79 17.36 11.05
CA THR A 259 -23.22 17.52 10.76
C THR A 259 -24.12 16.62 11.63
N SER A 260 -23.55 15.77 12.48
CA SER A 260 -24.26 14.80 13.33
C SER A 260 -25.19 13.84 12.56
N LEU A 261 -24.89 13.57 11.28
CA LEU A 261 -25.64 12.62 10.45
C LEU A 261 -25.32 11.17 10.85
N ILE A 262 -24.10 10.92 11.33
CA ILE A 262 -23.71 9.65 11.95
C ILE A 262 -23.74 9.81 13.46
N THR A 263 -24.53 8.99 14.13
CA THR A 263 -24.66 8.97 15.59
C THR A 263 -24.42 7.57 16.12
N ILE A 264 -24.00 7.43 17.38
CA ILE A 264 -23.73 6.11 17.96
C ILE A 264 -24.93 5.17 17.81
N ASN A 265 -26.16 5.69 17.82
CA ASN A 265 -27.37 4.88 17.72
C ASN A 265 -27.67 4.36 16.31
N ASN A 266 -27.26 5.06 15.24
CA ASN A 266 -27.57 4.63 13.88
C ASN A 266 -26.54 3.64 13.30
N VAL A 267 -25.30 3.65 13.80
CA VAL A 267 -24.21 2.77 13.31
C VAL A 267 -23.87 1.60 14.25
N LYS A 268 -24.65 1.33 15.31
CA LYS A 268 -24.43 0.15 16.16
C LYS A 268 -24.34 -1.12 15.31
N PRO A 269 -23.41 -2.05 15.60
CA PRO A 269 -22.54 -2.09 16.78
C PRO A 269 -21.23 -1.30 16.64
N LEU A 270 -20.96 -0.67 15.49
CA LEU A 270 -19.74 0.10 15.22
C LEU A 270 -19.79 1.47 15.91
N THR A 271 -18.63 2.06 16.20
CA THR A 271 -18.52 3.48 16.53
C THR A 271 -18.62 4.34 15.26
N PRO A 272 -18.99 5.63 15.36
CA PRO A 272 -18.99 6.54 14.20
C PRO A 272 -17.67 6.56 13.42
N ILE A 273 -16.54 6.55 14.14
CA ILE A 273 -15.20 6.55 13.55
C ILE A 273 -14.92 5.21 12.85
N GLU A 274 -15.22 4.08 13.49
CA GLU A 274 -15.08 2.74 12.89
C GLU A 274 -15.92 2.62 11.61
N PHE A 275 -17.14 3.16 11.64
CA PHE A 275 -18.03 3.16 10.48
C PHE A 275 -17.45 3.95 9.32
N ILE A 276 -16.92 5.15 9.58
CA ILE A 276 -16.31 5.95 8.53
C ILE A 276 -15.07 5.24 7.96
N GLN A 277 -14.17 4.78 8.82
CA GLN A 277 -12.91 4.17 8.39
C GLN A 277 -13.11 2.85 7.64
N GLN A 278 -13.98 1.98 8.13
CA GLN A 278 -14.11 0.61 7.58
C GLN A 278 -15.14 0.49 6.46
N ILE A 279 -16.07 1.44 6.37
CA ILE A 279 -17.17 1.38 5.40
C ILE A 279 -17.11 2.58 4.47
N LEU A 280 -17.20 3.81 4.99
CA LEU A 280 -17.34 4.98 4.12
C LEU A 280 -16.06 5.32 3.35
N VAL A 281 -14.88 5.13 3.94
CA VAL A 281 -13.60 5.31 3.22
C VAL A 281 -13.47 4.38 2.01
N PRO A 282 -13.59 3.04 2.14
CA PRO A 282 -13.49 2.19 0.97
C PRO A 282 -14.66 2.40 -0.02
N GLU A 283 -15.87 2.71 0.45
CA GLU A 283 -17.02 3.03 -0.43
C GLU A 283 -16.83 4.34 -1.21
N ALA A 284 -16.24 5.36 -0.57
CA ALA A 284 -15.85 6.59 -1.24
C ALA A 284 -14.70 6.33 -2.22
N GLY A 285 -13.72 5.51 -1.84
CA GLY A 285 -12.63 5.07 -2.71
C GLY A 285 -13.14 4.42 -4.02
N LEU A 286 -14.11 3.50 -3.92
CA LEU A 286 -14.75 2.89 -5.09
C LEU A 286 -15.38 3.95 -6.02
N ARG A 287 -16.11 4.90 -5.44
CA ARG A 287 -16.82 5.94 -6.20
C ARG A 287 -15.87 6.95 -6.84
N LEU A 288 -14.79 7.31 -6.15
CA LEU A 288 -13.71 8.12 -6.70
C LEU A 288 -13.03 7.42 -7.87
N ILE A 289 -12.72 6.12 -7.73
CA ILE A 289 -12.14 5.33 -8.82
C ILE A 289 -13.10 5.26 -10.02
N ARG A 290 -14.40 5.06 -9.77
CA ARG A 290 -15.42 5.08 -10.81
C ARG A 290 -15.47 6.43 -11.52
N GLN A 291 -15.38 7.54 -10.79
CA GLN A 291 -15.33 8.89 -11.33
C GLN A 291 -14.07 9.12 -12.17
N ASP A 292 -12.89 8.64 -11.73
CA ASP A 292 -11.63 8.76 -12.47
C ASP A 292 -11.66 8.01 -13.82
N ARG A 293 -12.48 6.95 -13.90
CA ARG A 293 -12.75 6.22 -15.14
C ARG A 293 -13.91 6.82 -15.96
N GLY A 294 -14.33 8.05 -15.63
CA GLY A 294 -15.40 8.78 -16.31
C GLY A 294 -16.78 8.17 -16.11
N GLY A 295 -17.01 7.45 -15.01
CA GLY A 295 -18.31 6.83 -14.69
C GLY A 295 -18.67 5.61 -15.54
N LYS A 296 -17.76 5.11 -16.37
CA LYS A 296 -18.03 4.01 -17.32
C LYS A 296 -17.87 2.62 -16.71
N VAL A 297 -17.23 2.52 -15.55
CA VAL A 297 -16.95 1.25 -14.87
C VAL A 297 -18.00 0.98 -13.82
N ASP A 298 -18.34 -0.30 -13.65
CA ASP A 298 -19.22 -0.74 -12.58
C ASP A 298 -18.49 -0.74 -11.22
N LEU A 299 -19.24 -0.82 -10.11
CA LEU A 299 -18.68 -0.85 -8.76
C LEU A 299 -17.77 -2.07 -8.53
N GLU A 300 -18.11 -3.23 -9.09
CA GLU A 300 -17.27 -4.44 -9.00
C GLU A 300 -15.95 -4.29 -9.76
N GLU A 301 -15.98 -3.60 -10.91
CA GLU A 301 -14.78 -3.28 -11.68
C GLU A 301 -13.90 -2.28 -10.93
N ALA A 302 -14.50 -1.24 -10.35
CA ALA A 302 -13.80 -0.28 -9.51
C ALA A 302 -13.16 -0.97 -8.30
N LYS A 303 -13.83 -1.96 -7.71
CA LYS A 303 -13.30 -2.76 -6.60
C LYS A 303 -12.09 -3.60 -6.99
N ARG A 304 -12.12 -4.20 -8.18
CA ARG A 304 -10.95 -4.91 -8.72
C ARG A 304 -9.78 -3.96 -8.93
N ILE A 305 -10.02 -2.80 -9.54
CA ILE A 305 -8.98 -1.76 -9.73
C ILE A 305 -8.42 -1.30 -8.37
N MET A 306 -9.29 -1.09 -7.37
CA MET A 306 -8.88 -0.67 -6.04
C MET A 306 -7.88 -1.67 -5.43
N LYS A 307 -8.20 -2.97 -5.46
CA LYS A 307 -7.33 -4.02 -4.94
C LYS A 307 -6.02 -4.16 -5.73
N GLU A 308 -6.08 -4.11 -7.06
CA GLU A 308 -4.90 -4.21 -7.93
C GLU A 308 -3.96 -3.00 -7.84
N SER A 309 -4.42 -1.90 -7.25
CA SER A 309 -3.68 -0.63 -7.21
C SER A 309 -3.21 -0.23 -5.81
N GLU A 310 -3.41 -1.10 -4.82
CA GLU A 310 -3.03 -0.86 -3.43
C GLU A 310 -1.51 -0.68 -3.26
N GLU A 311 -0.71 -1.55 -3.87
CA GLU A 311 0.76 -1.47 -3.82
C GLU A 311 1.24 -0.14 -4.44
N TYR A 312 0.63 0.25 -5.57
CA TYR A 312 0.90 1.53 -6.23
C TYR A 312 0.59 2.71 -5.30
N GLY A 313 -0.60 2.76 -4.70
CA GLY A 313 -1.00 3.84 -3.82
C GLY A 313 -0.09 3.96 -2.60
N SER A 314 0.28 2.82 -2.00
CA SER A 314 1.14 2.76 -0.82
C SER A 314 2.56 3.29 -1.10
N ILE A 315 3.08 3.03 -2.30
CA ILE A 315 4.45 3.43 -2.69
C ILE A 315 4.48 4.84 -3.28
N VAL A 316 3.50 5.25 -4.07
CA VAL A 316 3.49 6.59 -4.68
C VAL A 316 3.03 7.66 -3.70
N TYR A 317 2.03 7.36 -2.87
CA TYR A 317 1.36 8.34 -1.99
C TYR A 317 1.49 7.99 -0.51
N TYR A 318 2.72 7.74 -0.06
CA TYR A 318 3.00 7.72 1.39
C TYR A 318 3.03 9.11 2.01
N LYS A 319 2.74 9.15 3.30
CA LYS A 319 3.12 10.24 4.17
C LYS A 319 4.58 10.07 4.60
N VAL A 320 5.44 11.01 4.20
CA VAL A 320 6.68 11.25 4.94
C VAL A 320 6.27 11.90 6.26
N LYS A 321 6.56 11.29 7.41
CA LYS A 321 6.49 12.01 8.69
C LYS A 321 7.42 13.22 8.54
N LYS A 322 6.87 14.44 8.48
CA LYS A 322 7.71 15.63 8.59
C LYS A 322 8.27 15.60 10.01
N ASP A 323 9.54 15.22 10.16
CA ASP A 323 10.23 15.39 11.42
C ASP A 323 10.14 16.87 11.78
N LYS A 324 9.43 17.19 12.88
CA LYS A 324 9.21 18.57 13.35
C LYS A 324 10.51 19.28 13.78
N ASN A 325 11.67 18.66 13.57
CA ASN A 325 12.99 19.12 14.00
C ASN A 325 13.93 19.50 12.83
N MET A 326 13.46 19.55 11.57
CA MET A 326 14.22 20.22 10.51
C MET A 326 13.67 21.63 10.28
N PRO A 327 14.46 22.70 10.51
CA PRO A 327 14.05 24.04 10.15
C PRO A 327 13.85 24.13 8.63
N ASP A 328 12.87 24.93 8.24
CA ASP A 328 12.47 25.11 6.85
C ASP A 328 13.69 25.62 6.04
N GLU A 329 13.87 25.20 4.78
CA GLU A 329 14.95 25.68 3.90
C GLU A 329 14.97 27.22 3.79
N LYS A 330 13.81 27.86 4.07
CA LYS A 330 13.63 29.31 4.14
C LYS A 330 14.12 29.96 5.45
N GLU A 331 14.20 29.22 6.55
CA GLU A 331 14.79 29.68 7.82
C GLU A 331 16.33 29.64 7.77
N ILE A 332 16.91 28.63 7.13
CA ILE A 332 18.37 28.51 6.95
C ILE A 332 18.92 29.70 6.13
N ALA A 333 18.17 30.16 5.11
CA ALA A 333 18.54 31.33 4.31
C ALA A 333 18.41 32.68 5.07
N LYS A 334 17.62 32.73 6.15
CA LYS A 334 17.48 33.93 7.00
C LYS A 334 18.59 34.03 8.05
N ILE A 335 19.05 32.89 8.57
CA ILE A 335 20.14 32.85 9.56
C ILE A 335 21.46 33.27 8.90
N GLN A 336 21.71 32.85 7.65
CA GLN A 336 22.93 33.24 6.91
C GLN A 336 23.02 34.72 6.51
N GLN A 337 21.94 35.50 6.65
CA GLN A 337 21.94 36.94 6.36
C GLN A 337 22.08 37.83 7.61
N GLN A 338 22.09 37.23 8.82
CA GLN A 338 22.21 37.98 10.07
C GLN A 338 23.62 37.98 10.66
N ASP A 339 24.54 37.17 10.12
CA ASP A 339 25.91 37.02 10.65
C ASP A 339 26.95 37.95 10.00
N GLU A 340 26.56 38.87 9.10
CA GLU A 340 27.51 39.80 8.45
C GLU A 340 27.72 41.14 9.18
N HIS A 341 27.07 41.39 10.33
CA HIS A 341 27.33 42.60 11.12
C HIS A 341 27.23 42.35 12.64
N GLY A 342 28.37 42.13 13.30
CA GLY A 342 28.46 42.31 14.76
C GLY A 342 29.60 41.58 15.47
N GLU A 343 30.76 42.23 15.51
CA GLU A 343 31.78 42.25 16.58
C GLU A 343 32.34 40.94 17.21
N GLU A 344 33.66 40.81 17.07
CA GLU A 344 34.56 39.87 17.75
C GLU A 344 34.54 40.02 19.27
N GLN A 345 34.40 38.90 20.01
CA GLN A 345 35.08 38.66 21.30
C GLN A 345 35.34 37.15 21.55
N PRO A 346 36.36 36.80 22.36
CA PRO A 346 37.08 35.53 22.24
C PRO A 346 36.60 34.39 23.15
N ASN A 347 36.78 33.17 22.63
CA ASN A 347 36.75 31.84 23.24
C ASN A 347 36.72 31.74 24.78
N GLU A 348 35.65 31.15 25.30
CA GLU A 348 35.71 30.31 26.51
C GLU A 348 35.35 28.85 26.16
N TYR A 349 36.29 27.98 26.50
CA TYR A 349 36.32 26.54 26.35
C TYR A 349 35.24 25.90 27.25
N ILE A 350 34.16 25.37 26.65
CA ILE A 350 33.17 24.56 27.35
C ILE A 350 33.43 23.08 27.01
N SER A 351 34.03 22.38 27.97
CA SER A 351 34.18 20.92 27.97
C SER A 351 32.83 20.26 28.23
N PHE A 352 32.37 19.39 27.33
CA PHE A 352 31.24 18.49 27.58
C PHE A 352 31.76 17.13 28.09
N PRO A 353 31.23 16.61 29.21
CA PRO A 353 31.54 15.26 29.66
C PRO A 353 30.80 14.22 28.81
N MET A 354 31.52 13.19 28.36
CA MET A 354 30.92 12.01 27.73
C MET A 354 30.13 11.18 28.75
N PRO A 355 28.91 10.74 28.44
CA PRO A 355 28.27 9.67 29.18
C PRO A 355 28.83 8.31 28.75
N SER A 356 29.21 7.55 29.77
CA SER A 356 29.65 6.17 29.75
C SER A 356 28.56 5.20 29.32
N ASN A 357 28.98 4.15 28.62
CA ASN A 357 28.24 2.94 28.28
C ASN A 357 27.41 2.39 29.44
N THR A 358 26.15 2.05 29.15
CA THR A 358 25.44 0.95 29.79
C THR A 358 24.83 0.10 28.68
N GLU A 359 25.23 -1.16 28.70
CA GLU A 359 24.74 -2.28 27.90
C GLU A 359 23.31 -2.58 28.33
N GLU A 360 22.34 -2.55 27.41
CA GLU A 360 21.07 -3.26 27.56
C GLU A 360 20.65 -3.85 26.21
N GLU A 361 20.05 -5.03 26.31
CA GLU A 361 19.91 -6.09 25.33
C GLU A 361 18.92 -5.73 24.20
N GLU A 362 19.25 -6.14 22.98
CA GLU A 362 18.40 -6.05 21.80
C GLU A 362 17.37 -7.20 21.80
N ASP A 363 16.12 -6.89 22.14
CA ASP A 363 14.96 -7.69 21.74
C ASP A 363 14.41 -7.12 20.42
N ASP A 364 14.68 -7.88 19.36
CA ASP A 364 14.50 -7.51 17.95
C ASP A 364 13.17 -8.08 17.42
N GLU A 365 12.02 -7.52 17.81
CA GLU A 365 10.72 -7.79 17.19
C GLU A 365 9.76 -6.59 17.29
N ASN A 366 9.70 -5.72 16.26
CA ASN A 366 8.47 -5.13 15.70
C ASN A 366 8.73 -3.93 14.77
N GLU A 367 8.81 -4.16 13.46
CA GLU A 367 8.79 -3.08 12.45
C GLU A 367 7.43 -2.96 11.72
N SER A 368 6.39 -3.70 12.13
CA SER A 368 5.05 -3.66 11.54
C SER A 368 3.98 -2.90 12.33
N GLU A 369 4.26 -2.49 13.57
CA GLU A 369 3.28 -1.84 14.48
C GLU A 369 3.13 -0.32 14.22
N ASP A 370 4.08 0.30 13.51
CA ASP A 370 4.24 1.76 13.54
C ASP A 370 3.30 2.54 12.60
N ILE A 371 2.70 1.86 11.62
CA ILE A 371 1.66 2.43 10.73
C ILE A 371 0.29 2.40 11.40
N LEU A 372 0.00 1.36 12.18
CA LEU A 372 -1.26 1.22 12.91
C LEU A 372 -1.31 2.10 14.15
N SER A 373 -0.18 2.29 14.84
CA SER A 373 -0.13 3.11 16.05
C SER A 373 -0.50 4.59 15.80
N SER A 374 -0.13 5.17 14.65
CA SER A 374 -0.57 6.52 14.27
C SER A 374 -2.07 6.62 13.94
N GLN A 375 -2.71 5.56 13.45
CA GLN A 375 -4.16 5.57 13.17
C GLN A 375 -5.01 5.13 14.37
N LEU A 376 -4.47 4.28 15.25
CA LEU A 376 -5.13 3.82 16.48
C LEU A 376 -5.02 4.83 17.63
N SER A 377 -3.96 5.66 17.69
CA SER A 377 -3.80 6.64 18.79
C SER A 377 -4.88 7.74 18.83
N MET A 378 -5.62 7.95 17.73
CA MET A 378 -6.78 8.86 17.74
C MET A 378 -8.05 8.23 18.35
N VAL A 379 -8.11 6.91 18.50
CA VAL A 379 -9.28 6.20 19.04
C VAL A 379 -9.30 6.23 20.59
N SER A 380 -8.16 6.54 21.23
CA SER A 380 -7.99 6.42 22.69
C SER A 380 -8.31 7.69 23.49
N GLN A 381 -8.66 8.81 22.87
CA GLN A 381 -8.78 10.12 23.55
C GLN A 381 -10.23 10.61 23.78
N VAL A 382 -11.26 9.77 23.63
CA VAL A 382 -12.66 10.24 23.68
C VAL A 382 -13.51 9.67 24.84
N ASP A 383 -12.91 8.97 25.80
CA ASP A 383 -13.65 8.35 26.93
C ASP A 383 -13.67 9.18 28.23
N GLU A 384 -13.36 10.48 28.19
CA GLU A 384 -13.39 11.37 29.38
C GLU A 384 -14.40 12.53 29.21
N PHE A 385 -15.67 12.24 28.95
CA PHE A 385 -16.76 13.20 29.16
C PHE A 385 -18.08 12.47 29.45
N ASP A 386 -18.31 12.09 30.71
CA ASP A 386 -19.62 12.17 31.37
C ASP A 386 -19.50 11.65 32.81
N ASP A 387 -19.28 12.56 33.77
CA ASP A 387 -19.69 12.37 35.16
C ASP A 387 -19.68 13.72 35.88
N GLN A 388 -20.80 14.46 35.78
CA GLN A 388 -21.27 15.42 36.80
C GLN A 388 -22.58 16.09 36.37
N VAL A 389 -23.73 15.52 36.74
CA VAL A 389 -24.85 16.31 37.25
C VAL A 389 -25.53 15.55 38.39
N SER A 390 -25.24 16.03 39.59
CA SER A 390 -25.77 15.57 40.87
C SER A 390 -27.23 15.96 41.06
N SER A 391 -28.01 14.96 41.42
CA SER A 391 -29.19 14.97 42.31
C SER A 391 -29.48 16.25 43.09
N GLN A 392 -30.68 16.82 42.89
CA GLN A 392 -31.44 17.49 43.96
C GLN A 392 -32.94 17.23 43.78
N THR A 393 -33.49 16.37 44.64
CA THR A 393 -34.90 16.39 45.08
C THR A 393 -35.03 17.30 46.28
N PRO A 394 -36.15 18.02 46.45
CA PRO A 394 -36.62 18.38 47.77
C PRO A 394 -38.00 17.78 48.10
N GLU A 395 -38.14 17.60 49.39
CA GLU A 395 -39.21 16.96 50.15
C GLU A 395 -40.58 17.64 50.03
N LEU A 396 -41.59 16.79 50.28
CA LEU A 396 -42.95 17.15 50.66
C LEU A 396 -42.98 17.87 52.01
N GLN A 397 -43.65 19.02 52.09
CA GLN A 397 -44.40 19.48 53.26
C GLN A 397 -45.73 20.11 52.80
N ASP A 398 -46.78 19.69 53.52
CA ASP A 398 -48.21 20.08 53.55
C ASP A 398 -49.14 19.73 52.37
#